data_AF-A0A3B7MTW7-F1
#
_entry.id   AF-A0A3B7MTW7-F1
#
_cell.length_a   1.000
_cell.length_b   1.000
_cell.length_c   1.000
_cell.angle_alpha   90.00
_cell.angle_beta   90.00
_cell.angle_gamma   90.00
#
_symmetry.space_group_name_H-M   'P 1'
#
loop_
_entity.id
_entity.type
_entity.pdbx_description
1 polymer ?
#
loop_
_entity_poly.entity_id
_entity_poly.type
_entity_poly.pdbx_seq_one_letter_code
_entity_poly.pdbx_strand_id
1 'polypeptide(L)'
;MRTTWLILLIMVLAGGAMYYIATRPKVAAPYDTIALHDTPDSIRSKLRVFAAYDPTDITYRDSAWFQQDSIPLKEIALDTIAVSFDKNYKSVTFYLDYDHAWFYDVEVNKPGQDVSYQISFAVNRLNDSMRVSGIINDPLHDQLRLSGPMMKMYSSFILSYSRKLPPVTDSTQKSTAPDSMEPGKPATPPSRVITVLKK
;
A
#
# COMPACT_ATOMS: atom_id res chain seq x y z
N MET A 1 12.53 24.24 -54.81
CA MET A 1 13.40 24.21 -53.62
C MET A 1 12.72 24.66 -52.33
N ARG A 2 11.70 25.56 -52.33
CA ARG A 2 11.02 26.00 -51.08
C ARG A 2 10.22 24.91 -50.34
N THR A 3 9.65 23.94 -51.05
CA THR A 3 8.79 22.89 -50.47
C THR A 3 9.56 21.92 -49.57
N THR A 4 10.82 21.63 -49.90
CA THR A 4 11.69 20.70 -49.14
C THR A 4 12.04 21.25 -47.76
N TRP A 5 12.24 22.57 -47.65
CA TRP A 5 12.49 23.25 -46.37
C TRP A 5 11.26 23.25 -45.45
N LEU A 6 10.06 23.33 -46.01
CA LEU A 6 8.82 23.32 -45.25
C LEU A 6 8.57 21.94 -44.61
N ILE A 7 8.84 20.86 -45.36
CA ILE A 7 8.72 19.48 -44.86
C ILE A 7 9.73 19.23 -43.74
N LEU A 8 10.96 19.72 -43.90
CA LEU A 8 12.02 19.56 -42.91
C LEU A 8 11.68 20.28 -41.60
N LEU A 9 11.11 21.49 -41.69
CA LEU A 9 10.63 22.24 -40.53
C LEU A 9 9.49 21.52 -39.79
N ILE A 10 8.54 20.94 -40.52
CA ILE A 10 7.42 20.18 -39.93
C ILE A 10 7.94 18.90 -39.25
N MET A 11 8.92 18.20 -39.83
CA MET A 11 9.51 17.02 -39.20
C MET A 11 10.25 17.36 -37.90
N VAL A 12 10.98 18.48 -37.85
CA VAL A 12 11.65 18.93 -36.62
C VAL A 12 10.63 19.31 -35.55
N LEU A 13 9.55 19.99 -35.92
CA LEU A 13 8.45 20.30 -34.99
C LEU A 13 7.74 19.04 -34.47
N ALA A 14 7.47 18.06 -35.35
CA ALA A 14 6.87 16.80 -34.96
C ALA A 14 7.78 15.98 -34.03
N GLY A 15 9.09 15.92 -34.33
CA GLY A 15 10.08 15.28 -33.48
C GLY A 15 10.22 15.97 -32.12
N GLY A 16 10.22 17.31 -32.09
CA GLY A 16 10.23 18.09 -30.85
C GLY A 16 8.97 17.88 -30.01
N ALA A 17 7.79 17.82 -30.64
CA ALA A 17 6.53 17.53 -29.96
C ALA A 17 6.52 16.12 -29.36
N MET A 18 6.97 15.11 -30.11
CA MET A 18 7.10 13.74 -29.59
C MET A 18 8.11 13.64 -28.45
N TYR A 19 9.26 14.29 -28.57
CA TYR A 19 10.26 14.35 -27.51
C TYR A 19 9.72 14.99 -26.24
N TYR A 20 8.98 16.10 -26.37
CA TYR A 20 8.34 16.78 -25.25
C TYR A 20 7.24 15.94 -24.58
N ILE A 21 6.45 15.21 -25.36
CA ILE A 21 5.42 14.30 -24.83
C ILE A 21 6.08 13.10 -24.12
N ALA A 22 7.18 12.58 -24.65
CA ALA A 22 7.89 11.45 -24.06
C ALA A 22 8.66 11.81 -22.78
N THR A 23 9.15 13.04 -22.68
CA THR A 23 9.93 13.52 -21.52
C THR A 23 9.09 14.22 -20.46
N ARG A 24 7.81 14.52 -20.74
CA ARG A 24 6.93 15.13 -19.73
C ARG A 24 6.70 14.16 -18.56
N PRO A 25 6.83 14.62 -17.31
CA PRO A 25 6.45 13.82 -16.16
C PRO A 25 4.96 13.49 -16.27
N LYS A 26 4.62 12.21 -16.13
CA LYS A 26 3.23 11.76 -16.15
C LYS A 26 2.50 12.45 -15.00
N VAL A 27 1.37 13.10 -15.31
CA VAL A 27 0.51 13.70 -14.28
C VAL A 27 0.09 12.59 -13.31
N ALA A 28 0.30 12.81 -12.01
CA ALA A 28 -0.08 11.85 -10.98
C ALA A 28 -1.57 11.53 -11.09
N ALA A 29 -1.93 10.25 -10.96
CA ALA A 29 -3.32 9.86 -11.10
C ALA A 29 -4.17 10.50 -9.98
N PRO A 30 -5.44 10.82 -10.23
CA PRO A 30 -6.29 11.45 -9.22
C PRO A 30 -6.68 10.48 -8.08
N TYR A 31 -6.40 9.18 -8.23
CA TYR A 31 -6.73 8.12 -7.30
C TYR A 31 -5.60 7.10 -7.19
N ASP A 32 -5.57 6.36 -6.08
CA ASP A 32 -4.76 5.15 -5.98
C ASP A 32 -5.52 3.96 -6.56
N THR A 33 -4.78 2.94 -6.98
CA THR A 33 -5.38 1.71 -7.50
C THR A 33 -4.86 0.49 -6.76
N ILE A 34 -5.74 -0.44 -6.45
CA ILE A 34 -5.41 -1.75 -5.88
C ILE A 34 -5.85 -2.86 -6.83
N ALA A 35 -4.98 -3.83 -7.07
CA ALA A 35 -5.21 -4.93 -8.00
C ALA A 35 -4.73 -6.26 -7.41
N LEU A 36 -5.41 -7.36 -7.77
CA LEU A 36 -4.92 -8.71 -7.53
C LEU A 36 -4.27 -9.23 -8.81
N HIS A 37 -3.02 -9.66 -8.70
CA HIS A 37 -2.26 -10.32 -9.76
C HIS A 37 -1.90 -11.73 -9.35
N ASP A 38 -1.80 -12.63 -10.32
CA ASP A 38 -1.27 -14.00 -10.16
C ASP A 38 -1.83 -14.77 -8.95
N THR A 39 -3.11 -14.50 -8.62
CA THR A 39 -3.86 -15.13 -7.54
C THR A 39 -4.86 -16.09 -8.17
N PRO A 40 -4.81 -17.41 -7.87
CA PRO A 40 -5.76 -18.37 -8.41
C PRO A 40 -7.22 -17.99 -8.13
N ASP A 41 -8.13 -18.23 -9.08
CA ASP A 41 -9.55 -17.86 -8.96
C ASP A 41 -10.25 -18.50 -7.75
N SER A 42 -9.81 -19.71 -7.37
CA SER A 42 -10.28 -20.42 -6.17
C SER A 42 -9.95 -19.70 -4.87
N ILE A 43 -8.84 -18.96 -4.84
CA ILE A 43 -8.43 -18.11 -3.71
C ILE A 43 -9.12 -16.75 -3.83
N ARG A 44 -9.12 -16.16 -5.03
CA ARG A 44 -9.68 -14.83 -5.31
C ARG A 44 -11.14 -14.70 -4.88
N SER A 45 -11.96 -15.70 -5.17
CA SER A 45 -13.41 -15.71 -4.82
C SER A 45 -13.69 -15.69 -3.31
N LYS A 46 -12.71 -16.06 -2.48
CA LYS A 46 -12.81 -16.09 -1.01
C LYS A 46 -11.99 -15.01 -0.32
N LEU A 47 -11.22 -14.26 -1.10
CA LEU A 47 -10.35 -13.20 -0.60
C LEU A 47 -11.16 -11.90 -0.51
N ARG A 48 -11.13 -11.27 0.66
CA ARG A 48 -11.71 -9.96 0.90
C ARG A 48 -10.61 -9.01 1.33
N VAL A 49 -10.70 -7.76 0.87
CA VAL A 49 -9.74 -6.73 1.27
C VAL A 49 -10.49 -5.60 1.92
N PHE A 50 -10.10 -5.27 3.15
CA PHE A 50 -10.64 -4.16 3.90
C PHE A 50 -9.56 -3.09 4.03
N ALA A 51 -9.97 -1.82 4.02
CA ALA A 51 -9.06 -0.71 4.28
C ALA A 51 -9.50 0.05 5.54
N ALA A 52 -8.52 0.40 6.37
CA ALA A 52 -8.70 1.34 7.47
C ALA A 52 -7.71 2.50 7.30
N TYR A 53 -8.21 3.72 7.42
CA TYR A 53 -7.40 4.93 7.35
C TYR A 53 -6.93 5.32 8.75
N ASP A 54 -5.61 5.49 8.89
CA ASP A 54 -4.93 5.82 10.14
C ASP A 54 -5.37 5.01 11.39
N PRO A 55 -5.48 3.66 11.30
CA PRO A 55 -6.07 2.87 12.38
C PRO A 55 -5.21 2.89 13.64
N THR A 56 -5.88 2.99 14.80
CA THR A 56 -5.25 2.80 16.11
C THR A 56 -5.54 1.39 16.61
N ASP A 57 -6.84 1.05 16.69
CA ASP A 57 -7.33 -0.28 17.05
C ASP A 57 -8.35 -0.77 16.02
N ILE A 58 -8.19 -2.02 15.58
CA ILE A 58 -9.12 -2.71 14.69
C ILE A 58 -9.60 -3.99 15.37
N THR A 59 -10.91 -4.20 15.38
CA THR A 59 -11.54 -5.37 15.98
C THR A 59 -12.05 -6.31 14.90
N TYR A 60 -11.76 -7.59 15.04
CA TYR A 60 -12.42 -8.64 14.29
C TYR A 60 -13.38 -9.40 15.22
N ARG A 61 -14.65 -9.50 14.85
CA ARG A 61 -15.66 -10.31 15.55
C ARG A 61 -16.77 -10.69 14.59
N ASP A 62 -17.40 -11.84 14.82
CA ASP A 62 -18.57 -12.28 14.06
C ASP A 62 -18.38 -12.21 12.52
N SER A 63 -17.19 -12.64 12.05
CA SER A 63 -16.80 -12.63 10.63
C SER A 63 -16.78 -11.25 9.95
N ALA A 64 -16.70 -10.19 10.74
CA ALA A 64 -16.61 -8.81 10.24
C ALA A 64 -15.48 -8.03 10.92
N TRP A 65 -14.93 -7.09 10.16
CA TRP A 65 -13.90 -6.17 10.62
C TRP A 65 -14.52 -4.83 11.00
N PHE A 66 -14.12 -4.31 12.16
CA PHE A 66 -14.64 -3.08 12.75
C PHE A 66 -13.51 -2.14 13.16
N GLN A 67 -13.77 -0.85 13.02
CA GLN A 67 -12.99 0.19 13.68
C GLN A 67 -13.38 0.29 15.17
N GLN A 68 -12.57 1.01 15.96
CA GLN A 68 -12.71 1.19 17.40
C GLN A 68 -14.14 1.55 17.87
N ASP A 69 -14.91 2.26 17.04
CA ASP A 69 -16.29 2.69 17.34
C ASP A 69 -17.38 1.75 16.78
N SER A 70 -17.06 0.48 16.54
CA SER A 70 -17.97 -0.52 15.93
C SER A 70 -18.47 -0.15 14.53
N ILE A 71 -17.79 0.77 13.85
CA ILE A 71 -18.05 1.08 12.44
C ILE A 71 -17.44 -0.05 11.59
N PRO A 72 -18.21 -0.74 10.74
CA PRO A 72 -17.67 -1.78 9.88
C PRO A 72 -16.66 -1.19 8.90
N LEU A 73 -15.54 -1.90 8.68
CA LEU A 73 -14.55 -1.48 7.70
C LEU A 73 -15.13 -1.55 6.28
N LYS A 74 -14.70 -0.59 5.45
CA LYS A 74 -15.08 -0.58 4.04
C LYS A 74 -14.36 -1.73 3.32
N GLU A 75 -15.15 -2.62 2.74
CA GLU A 75 -14.66 -3.64 1.82
C GLU A 75 -14.30 -3.00 0.47
N ILE A 76 -13.12 -3.34 -0.03
CA ILE A 76 -12.67 -3.05 -1.39
C ILE A 76 -13.01 -4.29 -2.23
N ALA A 77 -14.08 -4.19 -3.00
CA ALA A 77 -14.51 -5.27 -3.89
C ALA A 77 -13.51 -5.43 -5.04
N LEU A 78 -12.70 -6.49 -5.04
CA LEU A 78 -11.67 -6.79 -6.05
C LEU A 78 -12.23 -7.60 -7.24
N ASP A 79 -13.47 -7.28 -7.63
CA ASP A 79 -14.23 -7.94 -8.69
C ASP A 79 -13.65 -7.70 -10.10
N THR A 80 -12.84 -6.65 -10.25
CA THR A 80 -12.29 -6.15 -11.51
C THR A 80 -10.76 -6.14 -11.50
N ILE A 81 -10.14 -5.73 -12.62
CA ILE A 81 -8.68 -5.75 -12.84
C ILE A 81 -7.96 -4.79 -11.86
N ALA A 82 -8.56 -3.65 -11.52
CA ALA A 82 -8.03 -2.70 -10.55
C ALA A 82 -9.17 -1.83 -9.99
N VAL A 83 -9.13 -1.58 -8.68
CA VAL A 83 -10.13 -0.76 -7.97
C VAL A 83 -9.49 0.56 -7.58
N SER A 84 -10.16 1.67 -7.89
CA SER A 84 -9.71 3.00 -7.48
C SER A 84 -10.19 3.33 -6.07
N PHE A 85 -9.33 3.93 -5.26
CA PHE A 85 -9.68 4.44 -3.93
C PHE A 85 -9.04 5.81 -3.67
N ASP A 86 -9.51 6.47 -2.61
CA ASP A 86 -9.07 7.82 -2.26
C ASP A 86 -7.56 7.85 -1.99
N LYS A 87 -6.86 8.81 -2.61
CA LYS A 87 -5.43 9.02 -2.44
C LYS A 87 -5.09 9.91 -1.23
N ASN A 88 -6.09 10.58 -0.66
CA ASN A 88 -5.93 11.57 0.42
C ASN A 88 -5.85 10.90 1.79
N TYR A 89 -4.78 10.14 2.04
CA TYR A 89 -4.50 9.56 3.35
C TYR A 89 -3.03 9.71 3.71
N LYS A 90 -2.76 9.79 5.01
CA LYS A 90 -1.40 9.77 5.55
C LYS A 90 -0.90 8.33 5.72
N SER A 91 -1.77 7.47 6.24
CA SER A 91 -1.52 6.05 6.47
C SER A 91 -2.80 5.28 6.18
N VAL A 92 -2.68 4.15 5.49
CA VAL A 92 -3.77 3.20 5.28
C VAL A 92 -3.25 1.80 5.60
N THR A 93 -4.05 1.02 6.32
CA THR A 93 -3.77 -0.40 6.53
C THR A 93 -4.78 -1.23 5.75
N PHE A 94 -4.27 -2.11 4.89
CA PHE A 94 -5.07 -3.09 4.18
C PHE A 94 -5.08 -4.40 4.95
N TYR A 95 -6.28 -4.96 5.15
CA TYR A 95 -6.50 -6.27 5.75
C TYR A 95 -6.97 -7.22 4.67
N LEU A 96 -6.12 -8.17 4.29
CA LEU A 96 -6.46 -9.25 3.39
C LEU A 96 -7.01 -10.40 4.24
N ASP A 97 -8.30 -10.67 4.14
CA ASP A 97 -9.01 -11.76 4.81
C ASP A 97 -9.26 -12.88 3.79
N TYR A 98 -8.80 -14.10 4.10
CA TYR A 98 -9.04 -15.28 3.29
C TYR A 98 -9.92 -16.28 4.06
N ASP A 99 -11.15 -16.42 3.58
CA ASP A 99 -12.15 -17.38 4.08
C ASP A 99 -12.37 -17.31 5.61
N HIS A 100 -12.18 -16.13 6.22
CA HIS A 100 -12.26 -15.92 7.68
C HIS A 100 -11.33 -16.80 8.52
N ALA A 101 -10.38 -17.49 7.88
CA ALA A 101 -9.47 -18.43 8.50
C ALA A 101 -8.05 -17.87 8.57
N TRP A 102 -7.70 -16.99 7.63
CA TRP A 102 -6.38 -16.38 7.54
C TRP A 102 -6.49 -14.89 7.26
N PHE A 103 -5.58 -14.11 7.83
CA PHE A 103 -5.47 -12.69 7.52
C PHE A 103 -4.02 -12.24 7.36
N TYR A 104 -3.84 -11.17 6.59
CA TYR A 104 -2.59 -10.46 6.45
C TYR A 104 -2.87 -8.96 6.44
N ASP A 105 -2.18 -8.22 7.30
CA ASP A 105 -2.26 -6.77 7.34
C ASP A 105 -1.00 -6.14 6.75
N VAL A 106 -1.19 -5.06 5.99
CA VAL A 106 -0.09 -4.26 5.47
C VAL A 106 -0.40 -2.78 5.64
N GLU A 107 0.50 -2.08 6.29
CA GLU A 107 0.47 -0.63 6.46
C GLU A 107 1.21 0.04 5.31
N VAL A 108 0.54 1.01 4.68
CA VAL A 108 1.09 1.83 3.61
C VAL A 108 1.06 3.28 4.08
N ASN A 109 2.25 3.84 4.26
CA ASN A 109 2.45 5.22 4.67
C ASN A 109 2.80 6.05 3.44
N LYS A 110 2.08 7.16 3.25
CA LYS A 110 2.34 8.10 2.16
C LYS A 110 3.12 9.32 2.67
N PRO A 111 4.22 9.70 2.00
CA PRO A 111 4.96 10.93 2.36
C PRO A 111 4.17 12.20 2.00
N GLY A 112 3.25 12.14 1.03
CA GLY A 112 2.39 13.25 0.62
C GLY A 112 1.20 12.82 -0.24
N GLN A 113 0.19 13.69 -0.35
CA GLN A 113 -1.09 13.42 -1.05
C GLN A 113 -1.01 13.61 -2.58
N ASP A 114 0.10 14.15 -3.06
CA ASP A 114 0.32 14.41 -4.49
C ASP A 114 0.68 13.14 -5.28
N VAL A 115 1.02 12.06 -4.58
CA VAL A 115 1.48 10.81 -5.18
C VAL A 115 0.36 9.79 -5.26
N SER A 116 0.18 9.19 -6.44
CA SER A 116 -0.74 8.08 -6.67
C SER A 116 -0.01 6.75 -6.61
N TYR A 117 -0.41 5.86 -5.72
CA TYR A 117 0.18 4.53 -5.57
C TYR A 117 -0.62 3.50 -6.38
N GLN A 118 0.12 2.61 -7.04
CA GLN A 118 -0.43 1.39 -7.63
C GLN A 118 -0.01 0.22 -6.76
N ILE A 119 -0.99 -0.41 -6.12
CA ILE A 119 -0.80 -1.49 -5.17
C ILE A 119 -1.24 -2.79 -5.83
N SER A 120 -0.32 -3.72 -5.99
CA SER A 120 -0.58 -5.04 -6.55
C SER A 120 -0.34 -6.09 -5.49
N PHE A 121 -1.35 -6.92 -5.21
CA PHE A 121 -1.25 -8.06 -4.30
C PHE A 121 -1.35 -9.37 -5.06
N ALA A 122 -0.66 -10.40 -4.59
CA ALA A 122 -0.75 -11.76 -5.05
C ALA A 122 -0.82 -12.68 -3.84
N VAL A 123 -1.85 -13.52 -3.79
CA VAL A 123 -2.06 -14.48 -2.69
C VAL A 123 -1.95 -15.89 -3.23
N ASN A 124 -1.00 -16.63 -2.70
CA ASN A 124 -0.70 -17.99 -3.15
C ASN A 124 -0.66 -18.96 -1.97
N ARG A 125 -1.12 -20.19 -2.22
CA ARG A 125 -0.95 -21.28 -1.26
C ARG A 125 0.45 -21.85 -1.39
N LEU A 126 1.16 -21.91 -0.29
CA LEU A 126 2.48 -22.52 -0.17
C LEU A 126 2.39 -23.65 0.86
N ASN A 127 2.25 -24.89 0.37
CA ASN A 127 1.95 -26.08 1.17
C ASN A 127 0.68 -25.87 2.02
N ASP A 128 0.81 -25.94 3.34
CA ASP A 128 -0.29 -25.76 4.30
C ASP A 128 -0.49 -24.31 4.77
N SER A 129 0.24 -23.36 4.18
CA SER A 129 0.20 -21.94 4.55
C SER A 129 -0.23 -21.06 3.37
N MET A 130 -0.84 -19.92 3.68
CA MET A 130 -1.14 -18.89 2.69
C MET A 130 -0.04 -17.83 2.75
N ARG A 131 0.44 -17.37 1.59
CA ARG A 131 1.46 -16.33 1.49
C ARG A 131 0.93 -15.18 0.65
N VAL A 132 1.19 -13.97 1.12
CA VAL A 132 0.93 -12.74 0.38
C VAL A 132 2.26 -12.20 -0.12
N SER A 133 2.26 -11.78 -1.39
CA SER A 133 3.30 -10.97 -1.99
C SER A 133 2.67 -9.76 -2.65
N GLY A 134 3.39 -8.66 -2.76
CA GLY A 134 2.86 -7.49 -3.43
C GLY A 134 3.93 -6.48 -3.78
N ILE A 135 3.54 -5.52 -4.62
CA ILE A 135 4.37 -4.41 -5.05
C ILE A 135 3.54 -3.15 -4.87
N ILE A 136 4.12 -2.15 -4.21
CA ILE A 136 3.61 -0.78 -4.17
C ILE A 136 4.52 0.03 -5.07
N ASN A 137 3.99 0.43 -6.22
CA ASN A 137 4.69 1.32 -7.13
C ASN A 137 4.44 2.77 -6.70
N ASP A 138 5.49 3.41 -6.19
CA ASP A 138 5.58 4.85 -6.04
C ASP A 138 6.18 5.43 -7.34
N PRO A 139 5.49 6.32 -8.08
CA PRO A 139 6.05 6.91 -9.29
C PRO A 139 7.21 7.90 -9.04
N LEU A 140 7.39 8.39 -7.80
CA LEU A 140 8.47 9.30 -7.41
C LEU A 140 9.65 8.58 -6.74
N HIS A 141 9.42 7.42 -6.13
CA HIS A 141 10.42 6.63 -5.42
C HIS A 141 10.60 5.22 -6.02
N ASP A 142 11.43 4.40 -5.39
CA ASP A 142 11.61 3.01 -5.80
C ASP A 142 10.42 2.12 -5.40
N GLN A 143 10.29 0.94 -6.01
CA GLN A 143 9.19 0.02 -5.76
C GLN A 143 9.32 -0.64 -4.38
N LEU A 144 8.29 -0.53 -3.53
CA LEU A 144 8.26 -1.25 -2.27
C LEU A 144 7.70 -2.66 -2.50
N ARG A 145 8.52 -3.67 -2.20
CA ARG A 145 8.13 -5.09 -2.30
C ARG A 145 7.70 -5.60 -0.94
N LEU A 146 6.54 -6.23 -0.92
CA LEU A 146 5.93 -6.82 0.27
C LEU A 146 5.89 -8.33 0.10
N SER A 147 6.23 -9.06 1.16
CA SER A 147 6.08 -10.51 1.18
C SER A 147 5.98 -10.99 2.62
N GLY A 148 4.95 -11.77 2.93
CA GLY A 148 4.80 -12.38 4.24
C GLY A 148 3.80 -13.54 4.25
N PRO A 149 3.89 -14.42 5.25
CA PRO A 149 2.85 -15.43 5.49
C PRO A 149 1.58 -14.75 6.03
N MET A 150 0.41 -15.27 5.67
CA MET A 150 -0.83 -14.94 6.36
C MET A 150 -0.85 -15.61 7.73
N MET A 151 -1.47 -14.97 8.71
CA MET A 151 -1.67 -15.54 10.04
C MET A 151 -3.06 -16.14 10.15
N LYS A 152 -3.22 -17.13 11.03
CA LYS A 152 -4.55 -17.69 11.33
C LYS A 152 -5.40 -16.66 12.09
N MET A 153 -6.67 -16.55 11.73
CA MET A 153 -7.64 -15.71 12.43
C MET A 153 -8.16 -16.43 13.67
N TYR A 154 -8.33 -15.67 14.76
CA TYR A 154 -9.11 -16.10 15.92
C TYR A 154 -10.59 -15.75 15.70
N SER A 155 -11.49 -16.38 16.45
CA SER A 155 -12.93 -16.09 16.39
C SER A 155 -13.26 -14.63 16.70
N SER A 156 -12.50 -14.02 17.63
CA SER A 156 -12.53 -12.59 17.88
C SER A 156 -11.21 -12.09 18.46
N PHE A 157 -10.74 -10.95 17.98
CA PHE A 157 -9.49 -10.33 18.44
C PHE A 157 -9.46 -8.84 18.13
N ILE A 158 -8.60 -8.12 18.86
CA ILE A 158 -8.27 -6.72 18.63
C ILE A 158 -6.81 -6.65 18.14
N LEU A 159 -6.59 -5.89 17.07
CA LEU A 159 -5.29 -5.49 16.58
C LEU A 159 -5.02 -4.06 17.04
N SER A 160 -4.01 -3.91 17.89
CA SER A 160 -3.56 -2.60 18.36
C SER A 160 -2.22 -2.23 17.73
N TYR A 161 -2.19 -1.07 17.07
CA TYR A 161 -1.00 -0.52 16.42
C TYR A 161 -0.33 0.47 17.37
N SER A 162 0.44 -0.07 18.33
CA SER A 162 0.88 0.71 19.49
C SER A 162 1.95 1.78 19.22
N ARG A 163 2.62 1.77 18.07
CA ARG A 163 3.51 2.85 17.59
C ARG A 163 3.57 2.84 16.07
N LYS A 164 2.88 3.78 15.43
CA LYS A 164 3.01 4.05 13.99
C LYS A 164 4.45 4.43 13.70
N LEU A 165 5.06 3.86 12.65
CA LEU A 165 6.40 4.25 12.22
C LEU A 165 6.41 5.77 12.01
N PRO A 166 7.35 6.52 12.61
CA PRO A 166 7.51 7.91 12.21
C PRO A 166 7.80 7.93 10.69
N PRO A 167 7.24 8.89 9.94
CA PRO A 167 7.55 9.01 8.52
C PRO A 167 9.07 9.10 8.38
N VAL A 168 9.63 8.31 7.47
CA VAL A 168 11.07 8.36 7.16
C VAL A 168 11.38 9.80 6.77
N THR A 169 11.96 10.55 7.69
CA THR A 169 12.44 11.89 7.43
C THR A 169 13.79 11.70 6.80
N ASP A 170 14.00 12.23 5.59
CA ASP A 170 15.21 12.13 4.81
C ASP A 170 16.48 12.13 5.67
N SER A 171 17.20 11.01 5.67
CA SER A 171 18.57 10.94 6.17
C SER A 171 19.51 11.63 5.16
N THR A 172 19.35 12.94 4.99
CA THR A 172 20.34 13.85 4.39
C THR A 172 20.47 15.17 5.16
N GLN A 173 20.09 15.21 6.44
CA GLN A 173 20.61 16.26 7.32
C GLN A 173 22.04 15.93 7.74
N LYS A 174 22.95 16.60 7.05
CA LYS A 174 24.40 16.72 7.28
C LYS A 174 24.70 17.00 8.76
N SER A 175 24.96 15.96 9.54
CA SER A 175 25.45 16.08 10.92
C SER A 175 26.92 16.52 10.91
N THR A 176 27.16 17.78 11.29
CA THR A 176 28.47 18.25 11.72
C THR A 176 28.53 18.02 13.24
N ALA A 177 29.52 17.24 13.70
CA ALA A 177 29.68 16.73 15.09
C ALA A 177 30.11 17.83 16.11
N PRO A 178 30.43 17.54 17.40
CA PRO A 178 30.28 16.33 18.24
C PRO A 178 29.73 16.60 19.68
N ASP A 179 29.74 15.57 20.53
CA ASP A 179 29.62 15.56 22.01
C ASP A 179 28.24 15.77 22.66
N SER A 180 27.61 14.66 23.05
CA SER A 180 27.42 14.28 24.47
C SER A 180 26.54 13.04 24.57
N MET A 181 26.98 12.07 25.37
CA MET A 181 26.31 10.80 25.62
C MET A 181 24.98 10.99 26.34
N GLU A 182 23.90 10.52 25.74
CA GLU A 182 22.79 9.88 26.45
C GLU A 182 22.40 8.65 25.63
N PRO A 183 22.37 7.42 26.19
CA PRO A 183 21.94 6.25 25.44
C PRO A 183 20.44 6.38 25.20
N GLY A 184 20.08 7.04 24.11
CA GLY A 184 18.73 7.09 23.58
C GLY A 184 18.20 5.65 23.50
N LYS A 185 17.12 5.39 24.25
CA LYS A 185 16.42 4.11 24.25
C LYS A 185 16.37 3.54 22.83
N PRO A 186 16.71 2.26 22.62
CA PRO A 186 16.53 1.65 21.32
C PRO A 186 15.09 1.88 20.89
N ALA A 187 14.91 2.45 19.69
CA ALA A 187 13.61 2.62 19.08
C ALA A 187 12.90 1.26 19.15
N THR A 188 11.90 1.14 20.02
CA THR A 188 11.14 -0.08 20.16
C THR A 188 10.52 -0.35 18.80
N PRO A 189 10.79 -1.51 18.17
CA PRO A 189 10.21 -1.81 16.86
C PRO A 189 8.68 -1.70 16.95
N PRO A 190 8.00 -1.32 15.87
CA PRO A 190 6.55 -1.22 15.85
C PRO A 190 5.95 -2.52 16.40
N SER A 191 5.35 -2.45 17.58
CA SER A 191 4.75 -3.60 18.24
C SER A 191 3.28 -3.64 17.87
N ARG A 192 2.96 -4.52 16.93
CA ARG A 192 1.59 -4.97 16.74
C ARG A 192 1.23 -5.92 17.88
N VAL A 193 0.14 -5.63 18.57
CA VAL A 193 -0.38 -6.50 19.65
C VAL A 193 -1.70 -7.10 19.19
N ILE A 194 -1.79 -8.41 19.24
CA ILE A 194 -3.05 -9.14 19.02
C ILE A 194 -3.61 -9.51 20.38
N THR A 195 -4.71 -8.86 20.77
CA THR A 195 -5.44 -9.22 21.99
C THR A 195 -6.61 -10.10 21.60
N VAL A 196 -6.51 -11.41 21.87
CA VAL A 196 -7.59 -12.37 21.60
C VAL A 196 -8.71 -12.16 22.62
N LEU A 197 -9.93 -11.94 22.12
CA LEU A 197 -11.11 -11.81 22.96
C LEU A 197 -11.61 -13.23 23.26
N LYS A 198 -11.37 -13.71 24.48
CA LYS A 198 -11.94 -14.99 24.92
C LYS A 198 -13.46 -14.88 24.93
N LYS A 199 -14.13 -15.78 24.23
CA LYS A 199 -15.53 -16.16 24.51
C LYS A 199 -15.55 -17.08 25.72
#